data_AF-A0A538BYX7-F1
#
_entry.id   AF-A0A538BYX7-F1
#
_cell.length_a   1.000
_cell.length_b   1.000
_cell.length_c   1.000
_cell.angle_alpha   90.00
_cell.angle_beta   90.00
_cell.angle_gamma   90.00
#
_symmetry.space_group_name_H-M   'P 1'
#
loop_
_entity.id
_entity.type
_entity.pdbx_description
1 polymer ?
#
loop_
_entity_poly.entity_id
_entity_poly.type
_entity_poly.pdbx_seq_one_letter_code
_entity_poly.pdbx_strand_id
1 'polypeptide(L)' 'MAEFVEGFDALARIPPAVSVFGSARIGQDDPFYEAARKVGAELARAGLA' A
#
# COMPACT_ATOMS: atom_id res chain seq x y z
N MET A 1 -6.14 -23.39 -3.50
CA MET A 1 -4.68 -23.61 -3.70
C MET A 1 -4.13 -22.76 -4.85
N ALA A 2 -4.88 -22.56 -5.93
CA ALA A 2 -4.48 -21.70 -7.06
C ALA A 2 -4.13 -20.25 -6.64
N GLU A 3 -4.95 -19.62 -5.78
CA GLU A 3 -4.74 -18.22 -5.34
C GLU A 3 -3.39 -17.98 -4.64
N PHE A 4 -2.83 -18.98 -3.95
CA PHE A 4 -1.51 -18.85 -3.33
C PHE A 4 -0.40 -18.86 -4.38
N VAL A 5 -0.48 -19.75 -5.37
CA VAL A 5 0.51 -19.83 -6.46
C VAL A 5 0.48 -18.54 -7.29
N GLU A 6 -0.73 -18.08 -7.64
CA GLU A 6 -0.93 -16.82 -8.35
C GLU A 6 -0.40 -15.62 -7.54
N GLY A 7 -0.67 -15.59 -6.23
CA GLY A 7 -0.19 -14.53 -5.34
C GLY A 7 1.33 -14.49 -5.23
N PHE A 8 2.00 -15.65 -5.12
CA PHE A 8 3.46 -15.69 -5.09
C PHE A 8 4.08 -15.22 -6.40
N ASP A 9 3.58 -15.69 -7.54
CA ASP A 9 4.08 -15.26 -8.85
C ASP A 9 3.88 -13.76 -9.08
N ALA A 10 2.73 -13.20 -8.67
CA ALA A 10 2.43 -11.78 -8.79
C ALA A 10 3.35 -10.88 -7.94
N LEU A 11 3.72 -11.35 -6.73
CA LEU A 11 4.51 -10.56 -5.77
C LEU A 11 6.02 -10.87 -5.83
N ALA A 12 6.46 -11.87 -6.60
CA ALA A 12 7.83 -12.38 -6.61
C ALA A 12 8.92 -11.33 -6.95
N ARG A 13 8.55 -10.22 -7.59
CA ARG A 13 9.47 -9.17 -8.03
C ARG A 13 9.25 -7.83 -7.32
N ILE A 14 8.37 -7.79 -6.31
CA ILE A 14 8.13 -6.56 -5.56
C ILE A 14 9.39 -6.19 -4.74
N PRO A 15 9.88 -4.94 -4.83
CA PRO A 15 11.00 -4.46 -4.02
C PRO A 15 10.59 -4.36 -2.53
N PRO A 16 11.49 -3.96 -1.61
CA PRO A 16 11.09 -3.72 -0.22
C PRO A 16 9.82 -2.86 -0.13
N ALA A 17 8.85 -3.33 0.65
CA ALA A 17 7.51 -2.77 0.67
C ALA A 17 7.01 -2.54 2.09
N VAL A 18 6.07 -1.61 2.25
CA VAL A 18 5.39 -1.34 3.53
C VAL A 18 3.88 -1.45 3.34
N SER A 19 3.28 -2.41 4.04
CA SER A 19 1.81 -2.53 4.07
C SER A 19 1.21 -1.49 5.01
N VAL A 20 0.39 -0.59 4.46
CA VAL A 20 -0.36 0.42 5.21
C VAL A 20 -1.83 0.00 5.31
N PHE A 21 -2.38 0.05 6.52
CA PHE A 21 -3.78 -0.26 6.78
C PHE A 21 -4.51 0.99 7.30
N GLY A 22 -5.80 1.07 7.00
CA GLY A 22 -6.66 2.19 7.39
C GLY A 22 -8.14 1.86 7.26
N SER A 23 -8.98 2.74 7.77
CA SER A 23 -10.44 2.58 7.68
C SER A 23 -10.93 2.68 6.23
N ALA A 24 -11.66 1.66 5.77
CA ALA A 24 -12.33 1.69 4.46
C ALA A 24 -13.52 2.68 4.38
N ARG A 25 -13.86 3.33 5.50
CA ARG A 25 -15.03 4.22 5.62
C ARG A 25 -14.67 5.71 5.49
N ILE A 26 -13.38 6.02 5.51
CA ILE A 26 -12.89 7.40 5.45
C ILE A 26 -12.98 7.90 4.00
N GLY A 27 -13.62 9.05 3.83
CA GLY A 27 -13.76 9.73 2.53
C GLY A 27 -12.57 10.65 2.21
N GLN A 28 -12.53 11.18 0.98
CA GLN A 28 -11.42 12.00 0.50
C GLN A 28 -11.26 13.34 1.25
N ASP A 29 -12.36 13.88 1.80
CA ASP A 29 -12.35 15.15 2.53
C ASP A 29 -11.87 15.02 3.99
N ASP A 30 -11.59 13.80 4.46
CA ASP A 30 -11.16 13.55 5.83
C ASP A 30 -9.66 13.85 6.00
N PRO A 31 -9.24 14.53 7.09
CA PRO A 31 -7.84 14.82 7.36
C PRO A 31 -6.92 13.58 7.38
N PHE A 32 -7.43 12.41 7.77
CA PHE A 32 -6.65 11.17 7.77
C PHE A 32 -6.44 10.62 6.35
N TYR A 33 -7.34 10.90 5.40
CA TYR A 33 -7.14 10.55 4.00
C TYR A 33 -5.95 11.32 3.42
N GLU A 34 -5.91 12.62 3.66
CA GLU A 34 -4.80 13.48 3.25
C GLU A 34 -3.48 13.10 3.93
N ALA A 35 -3.52 12.74 5.21
CA ALA A 35 -2.35 12.22 5.91
C ALA A 35 -1.84 10.91 5.27
N ALA A 36 -2.72 9.97 4.96
CA ALA A 36 -2.37 8.71 4.32
C ALA A 36 -1.76 8.92 2.92
N ARG A 37 -2.31 9.86 2.14
CA ARG A 37 -1.77 10.27 0.83
C ARG A 37 -0.34 10.80 0.94
N LYS A 38 -0.06 11.65 1.94
CA LYS A 38 1.29 12.18 2.19
C LYS A 38 2.25 11.08 2.60
N VAL A 39 1.85 10.20 3.52
CA VAL A 39 2.68 9.07 3.95
C VAL A 39 3.04 8.18 2.77
N GLY A 40 2.07 7.79 1.94
CA GLY A 40 2.33 6.99 0.74
C GLY A 40 3.30 7.66 -0.23
N ALA A 41 3.19 8.97 -0.42
CA ALA A 41 4.11 9.72 -1.26
C ALA A 41 5.55 9.71 -0.71
N GLU A 42 5.73 9.88 0.61
CA GLU A 42 7.07 9.83 1.22
C GLU A 42 7.66 8.41 1.19
N LEU A 43 6.85 7.37 1.41
CA LEU A 43 7.29 5.98 1.28
C LEU A 43 7.79 5.66 -0.14
N ALA A 44 7.02 6.07 -1.16
CA ALA A 44 7.42 5.90 -2.55
C ALA A 44 8.72 6.66 -2.89
N ARG A 45 8.88 7.90 -2.38
CA ARG A 45 10.13 8.66 -2.54
C ARG A 45 11.33 7.99 -1.85
N ALA A 46 11.09 7.28 -0.75
CA ALA A 46 12.10 6.48 -0.07
C ALA A 46 12.43 5.16 -0.79
N GLY A 47 11.80 4.87 -1.94
CA GLY A 47 12.02 3.66 -2.72
C GLY A 47 11.28 2.42 -2.19
N LEU A 48 10.26 2.63 -1.36
CA LEU A 48 9.42 1.56 -0.81
C LEU A 48 8.16 1.43 -1.66
N ALA A 49 7.81 0.18 -1.97
CA ALA A 49 6.52 -0.16 -2.58
C ALA A 49 5.38 -0.12 -1.55
#